data_AF-A0A646KBF0-F1
#
_entry.id   AF-A0A646KBF0-F1
#
_cell.length_a   1.000
_cell.length_b   1.000
_cell.length_c   1.000
_cell.angle_alpha   90.00
_cell.angle_beta   90.00
_cell.angle_gamma   90.00
#
_symmetry.space_group_name_H-M   'P 1'
#
loop_
_entity.id
_entity.type
_entity.pdbx_description
1 polymer ?
#
loop_
_entity_poly.entity_id
_entity_poly.type
_entity_poly.pdbx_seq_one_letter_code
_entity_poly.pdbx_strand_id
1 'polypeptide(L)'
;MPAASVPPENTMPIRMNVDDNDSPCDVIDSLFLGRFATGEQPYAYAHNIERVKPGFELLPPGATVLRSARDDDRSALLAEGEGYTMLISHWNRGADGAATAVSGELAERIVKECTRDAADEPEPQPEDVTMGFWYVSPRRGPHRTTRQISAGTWDEVRPNYTAPVAGAMDRLMKVTPDDISGRLLLLHGPPGTGKTSALRTLARSWRDWCQVDCVLDPERLFSDVGYLMDIAIGEDEG
;
A
#
# COMPACT_ATOMS: atom_id res chain seq x y z
N MET A 1 36.38 -17.24 -29.88
CA MET A 1 35.08 -17.58 -29.26
C MET A 1 34.80 -16.55 -28.19
N PRO A 2 33.62 -15.90 -28.17
CA PRO A 2 33.29 -15.00 -27.07
C PRO A 2 33.20 -15.83 -25.79
N ALA A 3 33.80 -15.35 -24.71
CA ALA A 3 33.72 -16.00 -23.40
C ALA A 3 32.25 -16.06 -22.96
N ALA A 4 31.76 -17.24 -22.60
CA ALA A 4 30.43 -17.38 -22.01
C ALA A 4 30.38 -16.53 -20.73
N SER A 5 29.38 -15.65 -20.63
CA SER A 5 29.16 -14.85 -19.43
C SER A 5 28.87 -15.78 -18.26
N VAL A 6 29.54 -15.57 -17.14
CA VAL A 6 29.23 -16.29 -15.90
C VAL A 6 27.79 -15.94 -15.50
N PRO A 7 26.91 -16.92 -15.26
CA PRO A 7 25.56 -16.65 -14.78
C PRO A 7 25.60 -15.84 -13.48
N PRO A 8 24.76 -14.79 -13.32
CA PRO A 8 24.81 -13.89 -12.17
C PRO A 8 24.76 -14.61 -10.81
N GLU A 9 23.96 -15.66 -10.69
CA GLU A 9 23.80 -16.49 -9.49
C GLU A 9 25.10 -17.17 -9.03
N ASN A 10 26.06 -17.35 -9.94
CA ASN A 10 27.36 -17.96 -9.67
C ASN A 10 28.44 -16.92 -9.36
N THR A 11 28.14 -15.62 -9.48
CA THR A 11 29.13 -14.56 -9.22
C THR A 11 29.30 -14.26 -7.74
N MET A 12 28.25 -14.39 -6.92
CA MET A 12 28.34 -14.26 -5.46
C MET A 12 27.36 -15.21 -4.73
N PRO A 13 27.83 -16.01 -3.76
CA PRO A 13 26.95 -16.88 -2.98
C PRO A 13 26.07 -16.06 -2.03
N ILE A 14 24.76 -16.32 -2.02
CA ILE A 14 23.84 -15.72 -1.05
C ILE A 14 24.04 -16.39 0.32
N ARG A 15 24.23 -15.57 1.36
CA ARG A 15 24.26 -16.01 2.76
C ARG A 15 23.17 -15.29 3.53
N MET A 16 22.30 -16.06 4.17
CA MET A 16 21.40 -15.56 5.20
C MET A 16 22.09 -15.76 6.55
N ASN A 17 22.17 -14.70 7.35
CA ASN A 17 22.49 -14.80 8.77
C ASN A 17 21.17 -14.70 9.54
N VAL A 18 21.03 -15.54 10.56
CA VAL A 18 19.86 -15.56 11.45
C VAL A 18 20.35 -15.26 12.85
N ASP A 19 19.70 -14.33 13.54
CA ASP A 19 19.94 -14.02 14.94
C ASP A 19 18.66 -14.10 15.79
N ASP A 20 18.71 -13.64 17.03
CA ASP A 20 17.62 -13.70 18.00
C ASP A 20 16.50 -12.68 17.73
N ASN A 21 16.70 -11.76 16.78
CA ASN A 21 15.68 -10.81 16.33
C ASN A 21 14.88 -11.33 15.12
N ASP A 22 15.30 -12.45 14.51
CA ASP A 22 14.59 -13.08 13.39
C ASP A 22 13.46 -13.99 13.88
N SER A 23 12.37 -13.98 13.12
CA SER A 23 11.20 -14.83 13.32
C SER A 23 11.12 -15.95 12.28
N PRO A 24 10.30 -16.99 12.51
CA PRO A 24 10.01 -17.99 11.48
C PRO A 24 9.45 -17.39 10.18
N CYS A 25 8.78 -16.23 10.24
CA CYS A 25 8.32 -15.51 9.04
C CYS A 25 9.50 -15.02 8.20
N ASP A 26 10.59 -14.54 8.81
CA ASP A 26 11.79 -14.05 8.10
C ASP A 26 12.55 -15.18 7.41
N VAL A 27 12.54 -16.38 8.02
CA VAL A 27 13.07 -17.61 7.39
C VAL A 27 12.22 -18.01 6.17
N ILE A 28 10.89 -17.90 6.26
CA ILE A 28 9.99 -18.16 5.12
C ILE A 28 10.25 -17.18 3.97
N ASP A 29 10.39 -15.89 4.27
CA ASP A 29 10.71 -14.86 3.28
C ASP A 29 12.03 -15.17 2.56
N SER A 30 13.03 -15.65 3.29
CA SER A 30 14.33 -16.02 2.73
C SER A 30 14.28 -17.29 1.88
N LEU A 31 13.50 -18.29 2.30
CA LEU A 31 13.29 -19.51 1.51
C LEU A 31 12.57 -19.22 0.18
N PHE A 32 11.61 -18.30 0.18
CA PHE A 32 10.94 -17.83 -1.03
C PHE A 32 11.94 -17.26 -2.05
N LEU A 33 12.88 -16.42 -1.59
CA LEU A 33 13.91 -15.85 -2.45
C LEU A 33 14.94 -16.87 -2.97
N GLY A 34 15.04 -18.06 -2.35
CA GLY A 34 16.05 -19.05 -2.67
C GLY A 34 16.04 -19.50 -4.14
N ARG A 35 14.87 -19.79 -4.71
CA ARG A 35 14.77 -20.24 -6.12
C ARG A 35 14.91 -19.13 -7.14
N PHE A 36 14.59 -17.90 -6.74
CA PHE A 36 14.86 -16.71 -7.54
C PHE A 36 16.37 -16.43 -7.60
N ALA A 37 17.02 -16.48 -6.44
CA ALA A 37 18.44 -16.27 -6.27
C ALA A 37 19.34 -17.24 -7.06
N THR A 38 18.92 -18.50 -7.17
CA THR A 38 19.64 -19.53 -7.93
C THR A 38 19.34 -19.49 -9.43
N GLY A 39 18.44 -18.61 -9.88
CA GLY A 39 17.99 -18.55 -11.27
C GLY A 39 17.04 -19.69 -11.68
N GLU A 40 16.63 -20.58 -10.77
CA GLU A 40 15.66 -21.66 -11.05
C GLU A 40 14.28 -21.08 -11.42
N GLN A 41 13.88 -20.00 -10.74
CA GLN A 41 12.63 -19.28 -10.94
C GLN A 41 12.92 -17.78 -11.10
N PRO A 42 13.47 -17.34 -12.23
CA PRO A 42 14.08 -16.02 -12.36
C PRO A 42 13.07 -14.87 -12.56
N TYR A 43 11.78 -15.18 -12.60
CA TYR A 43 10.72 -14.17 -12.75
C TYR A 43 9.94 -14.06 -11.46
N ALA A 44 9.61 -12.83 -11.05
CA ALA A 44 8.82 -12.56 -9.87
C ALA A 44 7.70 -11.57 -10.16
N TYR A 45 6.56 -11.74 -9.51
CA TYR A 45 5.44 -10.79 -9.50
C TYR A 45 4.85 -10.75 -8.10
N ALA A 46 4.45 -9.56 -7.65
CA ALA A 46 3.86 -9.36 -6.33
C ALA A 46 2.65 -8.43 -6.43
N HIS A 47 1.67 -8.65 -5.56
CA HIS A 47 0.48 -7.83 -5.45
C HIS A 47 0.10 -7.64 -3.98
N ASN A 48 -0.19 -6.39 -3.62
CA ASN A 48 -0.64 -6.00 -2.29
C ASN A 48 -2.16 -5.87 -2.25
N ILE A 49 -2.79 -6.39 -1.20
CA ILE A 49 -4.21 -6.22 -0.92
C ILE A 49 -4.31 -5.49 0.42
N GLU A 50 -4.81 -4.25 0.39
CA GLU A 50 -4.96 -3.43 1.60
C GLU A 50 -5.90 -4.08 2.63
N ARG A 51 -6.98 -4.71 2.15
CA ARG A 51 -7.99 -5.36 2.97
C ARG A 51 -8.51 -6.63 2.33
N VAL A 52 -8.25 -7.77 2.95
CA VAL A 52 -8.69 -9.08 2.49
C VAL A 52 -10.08 -9.40 3.06
N LYS A 53 -10.96 -9.98 2.23
CA LYS A 53 -12.28 -10.46 2.67
C LYS A 53 -12.14 -11.48 3.81
N PRO A 54 -12.97 -11.41 4.86
CA PRO A 54 -12.91 -12.37 5.96
C PRO A 54 -13.05 -13.81 5.46
N GLY A 55 -12.09 -14.67 5.83
CA GLY A 55 -12.09 -16.08 5.46
C GLY A 55 -11.70 -16.38 4.00
N PHE A 56 -11.26 -15.37 3.24
CA PHE A 56 -10.72 -15.58 1.90
C PHE A 56 -9.34 -16.26 1.98
N GLU A 57 -9.15 -17.33 1.21
CA GLU A 57 -7.89 -18.08 1.16
C GLU A 57 -7.09 -17.65 -0.07
N LEU A 58 -5.92 -17.05 0.15
CA LEU A 58 -5.04 -16.52 -0.90
C LEU A 58 -4.16 -17.59 -1.56
N LEU A 59 -4.58 -18.87 -1.51
CA LEU A 59 -3.80 -19.99 -1.99
C LEU A 59 -4.28 -20.44 -3.39
N PRO A 60 -3.37 -20.65 -4.36
CA PRO A 60 -3.75 -21.14 -5.67
C PRO A 60 -4.34 -22.56 -5.56
N PRO A 61 -5.35 -22.90 -6.36
CA PRO A 61 -5.84 -24.28 -6.44
C PRO A 61 -4.71 -25.25 -6.78
N GLY A 62 -4.56 -26.31 -5.99
CA GLY A 62 -3.55 -27.34 -6.22
C GLY A 62 -2.14 -26.98 -5.73
N ALA A 63 -1.95 -25.81 -5.10
CA ALA A 63 -0.68 -25.49 -4.46
C ALA A 63 -0.45 -26.38 -3.22
N THR A 64 0.81 -26.78 -3.02
CA THR A 64 1.24 -27.53 -1.84
C THR A 64 1.90 -26.57 -0.85
N VAL A 65 1.36 -26.48 0.37
CA VAL A 65 1.95 -25.67 1.43
C VAL A 65 3.23 -26.33 1.93
N LEU A 66 4.36 -25.62 1.82
CA LEU A 66 5.67 -26.06 2.26
C LEU A 66 5.95 -25.66 3.71
N ARG A 67 5.60 -24.43 4.08
CA ARG A 67 5.81 -23.84 5.41
C ARG A 67 4.69 -22.87 5.74
N SER A 68 4.41 -22.73 7.03
CA SER A 68 3.49 -21.73 7.56
C SER A 68 4.02 -21.26 8.92
N ALA A 69 3.95 -19.96 9.16
CA ALA A 69 4.25 -19.33 10.43
C ALA A 69 3.18 -18.29 10.76
N ARG A 70 2.89 -18.12 12.05
CA ARG A 70 1.96 -17.12 12.55
C ARG A 70 2.46 -16.61 13.89
N ASP A 71 2.51 -15.30 14.01
CA ASP A 71 2.65 -14.57 15.27
C ASP A 71 1.37 -13.76 15.54
N ASP A 72 1.40 -12.89 16.55
CA ASP A 72 0.23 -12.12 16.97
C ASP A 72 -0.20 -11.07 15.93
N ASP A 73 0.74 -10.54 15.14
CA ASP A 73 0.53 -9.39 14.25
C ASP A 73 0.69 -9.73 12.74
N ARG A 74 1.36 -10.83 12.43
CA ARG A 74 1.74 -11.28 11.08
C ARG A 74 1.58 -12.80 10.94
N SER A 75 1.32 -13.25 9.72
CA SER A 75 1.55 -14.64 9.32
C SER A 75 2.19 -14.72 7.95
N ALA A 76 2.96 -15.77 7.71
CA ALA A 76 3.59 -16.06 6.42
C ALA A 76 3.34 -17.51 6.02
N LEU A 77 3.05 -17.74 4.74
CA LEU A 77 2.83 -19.06 4.16
C LEU A 77 3.68 -19.18 2.88
N LEU A 78 4.45 -20.27 2.80
CA LEU A 78 5.20 -20.65 1.61
C LEU A 78 4.50 -21.83 0.96
N ALA A 79 4.16 -21.71 -0.31
CA ALA A 79 3.57 -22.78 -1.11
C ALA A 79 4.32 -22.96 -2.42
N GLU A 80 4.18 -24.13 -3.03
CA GLU A 80 4.70 -24.40 -4.36
C GLU A 80 3.64 -25.03 -5.26
N GLY A 81 3.86 -24.90 -6.56
CA GLY A 81 3.15 -25.66 -7.58
C GLY A 81 4.05 -25.86 -8.79
N GLU A 82 3.44 -26.22 -9.92
CA GLU A 82 4.21 -26.52 -11.13
C GLU A 82 4.94 -25.28 -11.66
N GLY A 83 6.25 -25.24 -11.47
CA GLY A 83 7.12 -24.18 -12.00
C GLY A 83 7.05 -22.84 -11.23
N TYR A 84 6.41 -22.81 -10.05
CA TYR A 84 6.34 -21.61 -9.22
C TYR A 84 6.46 -21.89 -7.72
N THR A 85 6.90 -20.87 -6.98
CA THR A 85 6.85 -20.78 -5.53
C THR A 85 6.07 -19.52 -5.16
N MET A 86 5.21 -19.59 -4.16
CA MET A 86 4.38 -18.48 -3.72
C MET A 86 4.62 -18.19 -2.24
N LEU A 87 4.74 -16.91 -1.91
CA LEU A 87 4.78 -16.37 -0.58
C LEU A 87 3.50 -15.56 -0.35
N ILE A 88 2.80 -15.88 0.73
CA ILE A 88 1.64 -15.11 1.20
C ILE A 88 2.01 -14.57 2.58
N SER A 89 2.04 -13.25 2.72
CA SER A 89 2.23 -12.58 4.00
C SER A 89 0.94 -11.85 4.38
N HIS A 90 0.40 -12.11 5.56
CA HIS A 90 -0.71 -11.33 6.13
C HIS A 90 -0.21 -10.43 7.25
N TRP A 91 -0.76 -9.23 7.35
CA TRP A 91 -0.62 -8.36 8.53
C TRP A 91 -1.96 -7.69 8.79
N ASN A 92 -2.41 -7.67 10.05
CA ASN A 92 -3.69 -7.08 10.44
C ASN A 92 -4.87 -7.53 9.52
N ARG A 93 -5.35 -6.67 8.60
CA ARG A 93 -6.41 -6.99 7.61
C ARG A 93 -5.90 -7.09 6.16
N GLY A 94 -4.64 -6.77 5.91
CA GLY A 94 -4.04 -6.77 4.57
C GLY A 94 -3.23 -8.04 4.30
N ALA A 95 -2.83 -8.21 3.04
CA ALA A 95 -1.94 -9.28 2.62
C ALA A 95 -1.10 -8.91 1.40
N ASP A 96 0.09 -9.51 1.30
CA ASP A 96 0.96 -9.49 0.13
C ASP A 96 1.00 -10.90 -0.42
N GLY A 97 0.67 -11.05 -1.71
CA GLY A 97 0.88 -12.27 -2.47
C GLY A 97 2.02 -12.07 -3.47
N ALA A 98 3.08 -12.86 -3.37
CA ALA A 98 4.21 -12.82 -4.29
C ALA A 98 4.52 -14.21 -4.82
N ALA A 99 4.86 -14.31 -6.11
CA ALA A 99 5.28 -15.57 -6.72
C ALA A 99 6.62 -15.39 -7.46
N THR A 100 7.47 -16.40 -7.36
CA THR A 100 8.62 -16.62 -8.25
C THR A 100 8.29 -17.77 -9.18
N ALA A 101 8.65 -17.68 -10.46
CA ALA A 101 8.32 -18.70 -11.45
C ALA A 101 9.36 -18.84 -12.56
N VAL A 102 9.24 -19.92 -13.33
CA VAL A 102 10.07 -20.20 -14.53
C VAL A 102 9.75 -19.27 -15.71
N SER A 103 8.62 -18.56 -15.68
CA SER A 103 8.27 -17.51 -16.66
C SER A 103 7.51 -16.36 -15.98
N GLY A 104 7.60 -15.16 -16.57
CA GLY A 104 6.90 -13.97 -16.06
C GLY A 104 5.39 -14.11 -16.11
N GLU A 105 4.86 -14.71 -17.18
CA GLU A 105 3.43 -14.94 -17.36
C GLU A 105 2.88 -15.91 -16.31
N LEU A 106 3.67 -16.90 -15.89
CA LEU A 106 3.29 -17.82 -14.82
C LEU A 106 3.25 -17.11 -13.46
N ALA A 107 4.27 -16.32 -13.12
CA ALA A 107 4.30 -15.57 -11.86
C ALA A 107 3.09 -14.63 -11.74
N GLU A 108 2.84 -13.83 -12.78
CA GLU A 108 1.72 -12.89 -12.83
C GLU A 108 0.36 -13.61 -12.76
N ARG A 109 0.18 -14.67 -13.55
CA ARG A 109 -1.08 -15.44 -13.58
C ARG A 109 -1.41 -16.01 -12.20
N ILE A 110 -0.46 -16.65 -11.53
CA ILE A 110 -0.69 -17.29 -10.24
C ILE A 110 -1.10 -16.26 -9.19
N VAL A 111 -0.36 -15.14 -9.08
CA VAL A 111 -0.72 -14.09 -8.13
C VAL A 111 -2.11 -13.54 -8.44
N LYS A 112 -2.39 -13.16 -9.70
CA LYS A 112 -3.71 -12.65 -10.11
C LYS A 112 -4.84 -13.64 -9.89
N GLU A 113 -4.60 -14.94 -10.02
CA GLU A 113 -5.61 -15.97 -9.75
C GLU A 113 -5.92 -16.07 -8.26
N CYS A 114 -4.90 -16.01 -7.41
CA CYS A 114 -5.04 -16.13 -5.96
C CYS A 114 -5.60 -14.88 -5.29
N THR A 115 -5.33 -13.71 -5.87
CA THR A 115 -5.81 -12.42 -5.34
C THR A 115 -7.14 -11.99 -5.97
N ARG A 116 -7.64 -12.73 -6.98
CA ARG A 116 -8.91 -12.43 -7.63
C ARG A 116 -10.03 -12.40 -6.59
N ASP A 117 -10.78 -11.29 -6.55
CA ASP A 117 -11.88 -11.08 -5.62
C ASP A 117 -11.50 -11.11 -4.13
N ALA A 118 -10.21 -11.11 -3.80
CA ALA A 118 -9.74 -11.13 -2.42
C ALA A 118 -9.94 -9.81 -1.69
N ALA A 119 -9.92 -8.69 -2.44
CA ALA A 119 -10.08 -7.35 -1.91
C ALA A 119 -11.50 -7.15 -1.36
N ASP A 120 -11.60 -6.79 -0.08
CA ASP A 120 -12.82 -6.35 0.55
C ASP A 120 -12.98 -4.84 0.30
N GLU A 121 -13.48 -4.51 -0.88
CA GLU A 121 -13.90 -3.16 -1.23
C GLU A 121 -15.33 -2.96 -0.71
N PRO A 122 -15.54 -2.21 0.39
CA PRO A 122 -16.88 -1.87 0.80
C PRO A 122 -17.52 -1.02 -0.30
N GLU A 123 -18.83 -1.20 -0.55
CA GLU A 123 -19.55 -0.35 -1.50
C GLU A 123 -19.33 1.12 -1.11
N PRO A 124 -18.84 1.96 -2.04
CA PRO A 124 -18.55 3.36 -1.73
C PRO A 124 -19.85 4.06 -1.36
N GLN A 125 -19.99 4.46 -0.10
CA GLN A 125 -21.15 5.24 0.30
C GLN A 125 -20.98 6.68 -0.18
N PRO A 126 -22.07 7.40 -0.50
CA PRO A 126 -22.00 8.79 -0.98
C PRO A 126 -21.25 9.75 -0.04
N GLU A 127 -21.18 9.42 1.25
CA GLU A 127 -20.47 10.14 2.30
C GLU A 127 -19.00 9.73 2.47
N ASP A 128 -18.57 8.63 1.87
CA ASP A 128 -17.21 8.13 1.99
C ASP A 128 -16.28 8.84 1.01
N VAL A 129 -15.08 9.11 1.51
CA VAL A 129 -13.99 9.72 0.76
C VAL A 129 -12.74 8.87 0.95
N THR A 130 -12.13 8.49 -0.17
CA THR A 130 -10.81 7.86 -0.17
C THR A 130 -9.76 8.91 0.18
N MET A 131 -9.08 8.73 1.31
CA MET A 131 -7.94 9.55 1.71
C MET A 131 -6.68 8.68 1.79
N GLY A 132 -5.60 9.13 1.18
CA GLY A 132 -4.29 8.51 1.33
C GLY A 132 -3.58 8.99 2.60
N PHE A 133 -2.88 8.08 3.26
CA PHE A 133 -2.05 8.34 4.43
C PHE A 133 -0.64 7.88 4.16
N TRP A 134 0.29 8.84 4.12
CA TRP A 134 1.70 8.61 3.90
C TRP A 134 2.47 8.57 5.22
N TYR A 135 3.37 7.60 5.32
CA TYR A 135 4.37 7.52 6.38
C TYR A 135 5.60 6.74 5.90
N VAL A 136 6.77 6.98 6.50
CA VAL A 136 7.96 6.16 6.26
C VAL A 136 7.94 4.93 7.17
N SER A 137 7.74 3.76 6.58
CA SER A 137 7.93 2.47 7.24
C SER A 137 9.42 2.13 7.37
N PRO A 138 9.92 1.73 8.55
CA PRO A 138 11.32 1.31 8.71
C PRO A 138 11.74 0.15 7.82
N ARG A 139 10.80 -0.70 7.39
CA ARG A 139 11.06 -1.89 6.57
C ARG A 139 10.73 -1.71 5.09
N ARG A 140 9.77 -0.85 4.76
CA ARG A 140 9.24 -0.68 3.39
C ARG A 140 9.61 0.67 2.75
N GLY A 141 10.19 1.61 3.50
CA GLY A 141 10.40 2.98 3.04
C GLY A 141 9.10 3.78 3.06
N PRO A 142 9.01 4.89 2.28
CA PRO A 142 7.77 5.62 2.08
C PRO A 142 6.63 4.69 1.67
N HIS A 143 5.52 4.77 2.39
CA HIS A 143 4.38 3.90 2.12
C HIS A 143 3.08 4.69 2.23
N ARG A 144 2.20 4.49 1.24
CA ARG A 144 0.86 5.04 1.20
C ARG A 144 -0.13 3.97 1.59
N THR A 145 -1.08 4.33 2.46
CA THR A 145 -2.24 3.49 2.78
C THR A 145 -3.51 4.28 2.54
N THR A 146 -4.49 3.71 1.85
CA THR A 146 -5.78 4.37 1.67
C THR A 146 -6.75 4.03 2.80
N ARG A 147 -7.61 4.98 3.14
CA ARG A 147 -8.73 4.75 4.06
C ARG A 147 -9.97 5.46 3.54
N GLN A 148 -11.08 4.74 3.61
CA GLN A 148 -12.41 5.35 3.47
C GLN A 148 -12.75 6.11 4.74
N ILE A 149 -13.05 7.39 4.59
CA ILE A 149 -13.44 8.27 5.70
C ILE A 149 -14.80 8.88 5.39
N SER A 150 -15.76 8.58 6.25
CA SER A 150 -17.07 9.23 6.22
C SER A 150 -16.94 10.72 6.57
N ALA A 151 -17.51 11.56 5.72
CA ALA A 151 -17.53 13.01 5.85
C ALA A 151 -18.92 13.56 5.55
N GLY A 152 -19.40 14.52 6.34
CA GLY A 152 -20.62 15.26 6.03
C GLY A 152 -20.46 16.14 4.79
N THR A 153 -21.57 16.55 4.18
CA THR A 153 -21.58 17.57 3.14
C THR A 153 -21.23 18.93 3.74
N TRP A 154 -20.79 19.88 2.92
CA TRP A 154 -20.51 21.22 3.43
C TRP A 154 -21.74 21.85 4.08
N ASP A 155 -22.93 21.69 3.51
CA ASP A 155 -24.17 22.24 4.07
C ASP A 155 -24.50 21.70 5.47
N GLU A 156 -24.21 20.41 5.73
CA GLU A 156 -24.41 19.78 7.04
C GLU A 156 -23.40 20.26 8.09
N VAL A 157 -22.13 20.48 7.68
CA VAL A 157 -21.05 20.84 8.62
C VAL A 157 -20.94 22.35 8.81
N ARG A 158 -21.37 23.15 7.82
CA ARG A 158 -21.30 24.62 7.81
C ARG A 158 -21.80 25.30 9.10
N PRO A 159 -22.93 24.89 9.71
CA PRO A 159 -23.42 25.49 10.95
C PRO A 159 -22.47 25.37 12.15
N ASN A 160 -21.51 24.45 12.11
CA ASN A 160 -20.52 24.26 13.18
C ASN A 160 -19.42 25.32 13.19
N TYR A 161 -19.38 26.20 12.18
CA TYR A 161 -18.35 27.24 12.05
C TYR A 161 -18.94 28.63 12.25
N THR A 162 -18.13 29.52 12.82
CA THR A 162 -18.48 30.94 12.93
C THR A 162 -18.65 31.56 11.55
N ALA A 163 -19.48 32.60 11.44
CA ALA A 163 -19.79 33.23 10.15
C ALA A 163 -18.55 33.61 9.31
N PRO A 164 -17.45 34.16 9.87
CA PRO A 164 -16.25 34.45 9.08
C PRO A 164 -15.57 33.20 8.51
N VAL A 165 -15.52 32.12 9.29
CA VAL A 165 -14.91 30.84 8.88
C VAL A 165 -15.79 30.15 7.84
N ALA A 166 -17.10 30.09 8.09
CA ALA A 166 -18.06 29.56 7.13
C ALA A 166 -17.97 30.29 5.79
N GLY A 167 -17.90 31.63 5.79
CA GLY A 167 -17.75 32.41 4.56
C GLY A 167 -16.41 32.19 3.83
N ALA A 168 -15.32 31.91 4.54
CA ALA A 168 -14.05 31.54 3.92
C ALA A 168 -14.10 30.13 3.29
N MET A 169 -14.68 29.17 4.02
CA MET A 169 -14.89 27.81 3.54
C MET A 169 -15.88 27.77 2.36
N ASP A 170 -16.93 28.59 2.36
CA ASP A 170 -17.89 28.74 1.25
C ASP A 170 -17.19 29.10 -0.08
N ARG A 171 -16.12 29.90 -0.01
CA ARG A 171 -15.29 30.23 -1.19
C ARG A 171 -14.38 29.07 -1.57
N LEU A 172 -13.78 28.43 -0.57
CA LEU A 172 -12.88 27.30 -0.79
C LEU A 172 -13.60 26.12 -1.45
N MET A 173 -14.82 25.79 -1.02
CA MET A 173 -15.63 24.72 -1.61
C MET A 173 -15.95 24.91 -3.11
N LYS A 174 -15.83 26.14 -3.62
CA LYS A 174 -16.09 26.48 -5.04
C LYS A 174 -14.84 26.47 -5.91
N VAL A 175 -13.67 26.20 -5.34
CA VAL A 175 -12.41 26.09 -6.09
C VAL A 175 -12.48 24.87 -7.01
N THR A 176 -11.99 25.05 -8.22
CA THR A 176 -11.89 24.01 -9.27
C THR A 176 -10.43 23.80 -9.68
N PRO A 177 -10.11 22.73 -10.43
CA PRO A 177 -8.75 22.51 -10.93
C PRO A 177 -8.15 23.72 -11.66
N ASP A 178 -8.96 24.43 -12.46
CA ASP A 178 -8.54 25.58 -13.26
C ASP A 178 -8.09 26.79 -12.40
N ASP A 179 -8.49 26.82 -11.13
CA ASP A 179 -8.14 27.89 -10.19
C ASP A 179 -6.77 27.67 -9.50
N ILE A 180 -6.09 26.55 -9.77
CA ILE A 180 -4.92 26.08 -9.00
C ILE A 180 -3.66 26.02 -9.86
N SER A 181 -2.65 26.79 -9.48
CA SER A 181 -1.28 26.73 -10.02
C SER A 181 -0.24 26.47 -8.93
N GLY A 182 -0.63 25.71 -7.89
CA GLY A 182 0.12 25.51 -6.64
C GLY A 182 -0.35 26.48 -5.54
N ARG A 183 -1.05 25.96 -4.52
CA ARG A 183 -1.55 26.73 -3.38
C ARG A 183 -1.32 25.94 -2.08
N LEU A 184 -1.06 26.67 -0.99
CA LEU A 184 -0.94 26.10 0.36
C LEU A 184 -2.12 26.57 1.21
N LEU A 185 -2.85 25.62 1.80
CA LEU A 185 -3.93 25.89 2.73
C LEU A 185 -3.44 25.66 4.16
N LEU A 186 -3.51 26.69 5.01
CA LEU A 186 -3.16 26.58 6.42
C LEU A 186 -4.41 26.72 7.29
N LEU A 187 -4.83 25.63 7.94
CA LEU A 187 -5.90 25.67 8.94
C LEU A 187 -5.28 25.78 10.35
N HIS A 188 -5.42 26.96 10.96
CA HIS A 188 -4.96 27.19 12.33
C HIS A 188 -6.14 27.47 13.28
N GLY A 189 -5.96 27.11 14.55
CA GLY A 189 -6.95 27.37 15.60
C GLY A 189 -6.79 26.42 16.79
N PRO A 190 -7.45 26.71 17.93
CA PRO A 190 -7.42 25.84 19.12
C PRO A 190 -7.81 24.38 18.82
N PRO A 191 -7.40 23.40 19.64
CA PRO A 191 -7.88 22.03 19.53
C PRO A 191 -9.41 21.98 19.66
N GLY A 192 -10.06 21.04 18.96
CA GLY A 192 -11.52 20.88 19.01
C GLY A 192 -12.35 21.82 18.12
N THR A 193 -11.74 22.72 17.34
CA THR A 193 -12.48 23.64 16.44
C THR A 193 -12.86 23.04 15.08
N GLY A 194 -12.92 21.71 14.96
CA GLY A 194 -13.39 21.05 13.74
C GLY A 194 -12.46 21.17 12.52
N LYS A 195 -11.15 21.44 12.68
CA LYS A 195 -10.19 21.50 11.56
C LYS A 195 -10.14 20.20 10.75
N THR A 196 -10.07 19.06 11.45
CA THR A 196 -10.08 17.74 10.81
C THR A 196 -11.41 17.49 10.09
N SER A 197 -12.53 17.91 10.68
CA SER A 197 -13.84 17.82 10.02
C SER A 197 -13.92 18.68 8.75
N ALA A 198 -13.33 19.88 8.77
CA ALA A 198 -13.24 20.75 7.60
C ALA A 198 -12.42 20.09 6.47
N LEU A 199 -11.27 19.51 6.80
CA LEU A 199 -10.42 18.79 5.84
C LEU A 199 -11.15 17.60 5.20
N ARG A 200 -11.85 16.78 6.00
CA ARG A 200 -12.65 15.66 5.49
C ARG A 200 -13.77 16.13 4.56
N THR A 201 -14.44 17.22 4.91
CA THR A 201 -15.52 17.80 4.09
C THR A 201 -14.98 18.36 2.78
N LEU A 202 -13.80 19.01 2.81
CA LEU A 202 -13.12 19.48 1.59
C LEU A 202 -12.74 18.31 0.68
N ALA A 203 -12.15 17.26 1.26
CA ALA A 203 -11.81 16.05 0.53
C ALA A 203 -13.06 15.44 -0.14
N ARG A 204 -14.21 15.43 0.56
CA ARG A 204 -15.48 15.00 -0.02
C ARG A 204 -15.93 15.86 -1.19
N SER A 205 -15.87 17.19 -1.03
CA SER A 205 -16.32 18.14 -2.05
C SER A 205 -15.47 18.12 -3.32
N TRP A 206 -14.22 17.70 -3.23
CA TRP A 206 -13.27 17.70 -4.33
C TRP A 206 -12.93 16.30 -4.86
N ARG A 207 -13.54 15.24 -4.33
CA ARG A 207 -13.18 13.84 -4.61
C ARG A 207 -13.17 13.47 -6.10
N ASP A 208 -13.99 14.14 -6.92
CA ASP A 208 -14.11 13.84 -8.35
C ASP A 208 -12.92 14.37 -9.18
N TRP A 209 -12.09 15.23 -8.61
CA TRP A 209 -10.96 15.87 -9.31
C TRP A 209 -9.68 16.02 -8.48
N CYS A 210 -9.73 15.73 -7.18
CA CYS A 210 -8.61 15.93 -6.26
C CYS A 210 -8.35 14.65 -5.46
N GLN A 211 -7.14 14.13 -5.56
CA GLN A 211 -6.62 13.16 -4.62
C GLN A 211 -6.18 13.87 -3.34
N VAL A 212 -6.56 13.32 -2.19
CA VAL A 212 -6.21 13.88 -0.88
C VAL A 212 -5.27 12.95 -0.14
N ASP A 213 -4.10 13.48 0.21
CA ASP A 213 -3.06 12.78 0.94
C ASP A 213 -2.74 13.50 2.26
N CYS A 214 -2.68 12.73 3.34
CA CYS A 214 -2.30 13.18 4.68
C CYS A 214 -0.96 12.54 5.06
N VAL A 215 0.02 13.38 5.37
CA VAL A 215 1.35 12.92 5.80
C VAL A 215 1.39 12.85 7.32
N LEU A 216 1.66 11.66 7.87
CA LEU A 216 1.65 11.40 9.30
C LEU A 216 2.96 11.82 10.00
N ASP A 217 4.05 11.85 9.25
CA ASP A 217 5.42 12.18 9.68
C ASP A 217 5.99 13.39 8.91
N PRO A 218 5.35 14.57 9.00
CA PRO A 218 5.71 15.74 8.19
C PRO A 218 7.17 16.19 8.38
N GLU A 219 7.74 16.00 9.57
CA GLU A 219 9.15 16.29 9.83
C GLU A 219 10.11 15.48 8.97
N ARG A 220 9.77 14.21 8.69
CA ARG A 220 10.56 13.35 7.81
C ARG A 220 10.42 13.76 6.36
N LEU A 221 9.20 14.07 5.94
CA LEU A 221 8.91 14.58 4.60
C LEU A 221 9.79 15.77 4.23
N PHE A 222 9.88 16.77 5.12
CA PHE A 222 10.67 17.97 4.84
C PHE A 222 12.20 17.74 4.93
N SER A 223 12.63 16.63 5.52
CA SER A 223 14.05 16.27 5.64
C SER A 223 14.56 15.35 4.52
N ASP A 224 13.65 14.70 3.79
CA ASP A 224 13.97 13.72 2.75
C ASP A 224 13.34 14.11 1.41
N VAL A 225 14.20 14.49 0.46
CA VAL A 225 13.78 14.90 -0.89
C VAL A 225 13.16 13.74 -1.67
N GLY A 226 13.64 12.51 -1.46
CA GLY A 226 13.09 11.32 -2.12
C GLY A 226 11.64 11.10 -1.71
N TYR A 227 11.39 11.13 -0.40
CA TYR A 227 10.03 11.00 0.13
C TYR A 227 9.09 12.09 -0.39
N LEU A 228 9.56 13.34 -0.50
CA LEU A 228 8.76 14.42 -1.07
C LEU A 228 8.40 14.18 -2.54
N MET A 229 9.34 13.66 -3.33
CA MET A 229 9.10 13.31 -4.73
C MET A 229 8.10 12.16 -4.88
N ASP A 230 8.19 11.14 -4.03
CA ASP A 230 7.25 10.00 -4.04
C ASP A 230 5.80 10.46 -3.81
N ILE A 231 5.59 11.40 -2.87
CA ILE A 231 4.26 11.99 -2.63
C ILE A 231 3.82 12.89 -3.81
N ALA A 232 4.73 13.68 -4.37
CA ALA A 232 4.39 14.65 -5.41
C ALA A 232 4.06 14.00 -6.77
N ILE A 233 4.70 12.87 -7.08
CA ILE A 233 4.41 12.08 -8.28
C ILE A 233 3.10 11.31 -8.10
N GLY A 234 2.80 10.86 -6.87
CA GLY A 234 1.70 9.95 -6.59
C GLY A 234 2.01 8.53 -7.06
N GLU A 235 1.38 7.53 -6.45
CA GLU A 235 1.32 6.20 -7.07
C GLU A 235 0.21 6.25 -8.12
N ASP A 236 0.58 6.43 -9.39
CA ASP A 236 -0.31 6.09 -10.49
C ASP A 236 -0.57 4.57 -10.39
N GLU A 237 -1.85 4.17 -10.35
CA GLU A 237 -2.27 2.77 -10.45
C GLU A 237 -1.78 2.21 -11.80
N GLY A 238 -0.63 1.53 -11.78
CA GLY A 238 -0.05 0.76 -12.89
C GLY A 238 -0.35 -0.72 -12.76
#